data_AF-A0A7S7EX50-F1
#
_entry.id   AF-A0A7S7EX50-F1
#
_cell.length_a   1.000
_cell.length_b   1.000
_cell.length_c   1.000
_cell.angle_alpha   90.00
_cell.angle_beta   90.00
_cell.angle_gamma   90.00
#
_symmetry.space_group_name_H-M   'P 1'
#
loop_
_entity.id
_entity.type
_entity.pdbx_description
1 polymer ?
#
loop_
_entity_poly.entity_id
_entity_poly.type
_entity_poly.pdbx_seq_one_letter_code
_entity_poly.pdbx_strand_id
1 'polypeptide(L)' 'MTKEKIDRINVLARKSKTEGLNPEEKEEQAKLRAEYLEKFRDNFRGHLESIKFVDDDCVEKGKEKN' A
#
# COMPACT_ATOMS: atom_id res chain seq x y z
N MET A 1 1.05 -10.77 6.74
CA MET A 1 -0.35 -10.50 6.39
C MET A 1 -0.80 -11.51 5.35
N THR A 2 -1.91 -12.23 5.57
CA THR A 2 -2.43 -13.22 4.63
C THR A 2 -3.47 -12.60 3.71
N LYS A 3 -3.67 -13.17 2.51
CA LYS A 3 -4.69 -12.70 1.56
C LYS A 3 -6.10 -12.70 2.16
N GLU A 4 -6.44 -13.71 2.98
CA GLU A 4 -7.73 -13.78 3.67
C GLU A 4 -8.00 -12.58 4.58
N LYS A 5 -7.01 -12.12 5.36
CA LYS A 5 -7.18 -10.96 6.23
C LYS A 5 -7.39 -9.67 5.42
N ILE A 6 -6.70 -9.53 4.28
CA ILE A 6 -6.88 -8.39 3.37
C ILE A 6 -8.28 -8.41 2.75
N ASP A 7 -8.75 -9.59 2.33
CA ASP A 7 -10.10 -9.75 1.80
C ASP A 7 -11.16 -9.37 2.86
N ARG A 8 -10.95 -9.80 4.11
CA ARG A 8 -11.79 -9.40 5.24
C ARG A 8 -11.83 -7.88 5.44
N ILE A 9 -10.70 -7.18 5.35
CA ILE A 9 -10.66 -5.71 5.41
C ILE A 9 -11.49 -5.09 4.29
N ASN A 10 -11.44 -5.64 3.07
CA ASN A 10 -12.22 -5.14 1.93
C ASN A 10 -13.72 -5.40 2.10
N VAL A 11 -14.11 -6.55 2.62
CA VAL A 11 -15.50 -6.88 2.94
C VAL A 11 -16.05 -5.90 3.99
N LEU A 12 -15.32 -5.70 5.10
CA LEU A 12 -15.69 -4.74 6.14
C LEU A 12 -15.74 -3.31 5.60
N ALA A 13 -14.81 -2.93 4.71
CA ALA A 13 -14.80 -1.61 4.08
C ALA A 13 -15.99 -1.39 3.14
N ARG A 14 -16.40 -2.41 2.38
CA ARG A 14 -17.61 -2.37 1.56
C ARG A 14 -18.86 -2.22 2.42
N LYS A 15 -18.98 -3.05 3.46
CA LYS A 15 -20.10 -3.01 4.40
C LYS A 15 -20.22 -1.65 5.10
N SER A 16 -19.09 -1.06 5.49
CA SER A 16 -19.02 0.31 6.04
C SER A 16 -19.59 1.37 5.10
N LYS A 17 -19.44 1.21 3.79
CA LYS A 17 -19.92 2.17 2.79
C LYS A 17 -21.38 2.00 2.46
N THR A 18 -21.91 0.77 2.54
CA THR A 18 -23.28 0.45 2.14
C THR A 18 -24.27 0.55 3.30
N GLU A 19 -23.95 -0.08 4.44
CA GLU A 19 -24.90 -0.28 5.55
C GLU A 19 -24.39 0.36 6.85
N GLY A 20 -23.09 0.63 6.94
CA GLY A 20 -22.43 1.05 8.17
C GLY A 20 -21.80 -0.13 8.90
N LEU A 21 -20.80 0.17 9.75
CA LEU A 21 -20.11 -0.83 10.56
C LEU A 21 -20.62 -0.76 12.00
N ASN A 22 -20.86 -1.93 12.58
CA ASN A 22 -21.04 -2.05 14.02
C ASN A 22 -19.72 -1.71 14.75
N PRO A 23 -19.78 -1.27 16.02
CA PRO A 23 -18.59 -0.93 16.80
C PRO A 23 -17.56 -2.07 16.86
N GLU A 24 -18.03 -3.32 17.03
CA GLU A 24 -17.18 -4.53 17.02
C GLU A 24 -16.43 -4.72 15.69
N GLU A 25 -17.15 -4.57 14.57
CA GLU A 25 -16.56 -4.71 13.23
C GLU A 25 -15.57 -3.57 12.91
N LYS A 26 -15.82 -2.36 13.45
CA LYS A 26 -14.91 -1.22 13.37
C LYS A 26 -13.60 -1.50 14.11
N GLU A 27 -13.70 -2.10 15.29
CA GLU A 27 -12.54 -2.48 16.10
C GLU A 27 -11.73 -3.58 15.41
N GLU A 28 -12.40 -4.59 14.84
CA GLU A 28 -11.76 -5.63 14.03
C GLU A 28 -11.06 -5.03 12.80
N GLN A 29 -11.73 -4.14 12.07
CA GLN A 29 -11.15 -3.47 10.91
C GLN A 29 -9.92 -2.63 11.30
N ALA A 30 -9.96 -1.94 12.45
CA ALA A 30 -8.85 -1.14 12.95
C ALA A 30 -7.63 -2.03 13.29
N LYS A 31 -7.84 -3.14 14.00
CA LYS A 31 -6.80 -4.13 14.30
C LYS A 31 -6.17 -4.69 13.03
N LEU A 32 -7.01 -5.12 12.07
CA LEU A 32 -6.55 -5.68 10.81
C LEU A 32 -5.76 -4.66 9.98
N ARG A 33 -6.20 -3.39 9.97
CA ARG A 33 -5.45 -2.30 9.30
C ARG A 33 -4.13 -1.99 9.98
N ALA A 34 -4.06 -2.00 11.31
CA ALA A 34 -2.82 -1.79 12.04
C ALA A 34 -1.78 -2.87 11.68
N GLU A 35 -2.17 -4.14 11.75
CA GLU A 35 -1.30 -5.27 11.38
C GLU A 35 -0.84 -5.19 9.91
N TYR A 36 -1.74 -4.77 9.01
CA TYR A 36 -1.40 -4.54 7.61
C TYR A 36 -0.39 -3.41 7.44
N LEU A 37 -0.60 -2.27 8.11
CA LEU A 37 0.28 -1.10 8.03
C LEU A 37 1.67 -1.39 8.58
N GLU A 38 1.80 -2.14 9.68
CA GLU A 38 3.11 -2.53 10.20
C GLU A 38 3.88 -3.37 9.20
N LYS A 39 3.25 -4.42 8.64
CA LYS A 39 3.87 -5.27 7.61
C LYS A 39 4.15 -4.52 6.32
N PHE A 40 3.26 -3.60 5.95
CA PHE A 40 3.43 -2.75 4.78
C PHE A 40 4.62 -1.82 4.98
N ARG A 41 4.74 -1.12 6.12
CA ARG A 41 5.86 -0.20 6.40
C ARG A 41 7.22 -0.92 6.41
N ASP A 42 7.26 -2.13 6.95
CA ASP A 42 8.46 -2.97 6.96
C ASP A 42 8.88 -3.33 5.52
N ASN A 43 7.93 -3.76 4.68
CA ASN A 43 8.18 -4.01 3.26
C ASN A 43 8.53 -2.73 2.48
N PHE A 44 7.86 -1.62 2.80
CA PHE A 44 8.00 -0.34 2.10
C PHE A 44 9.34 0.33 2.41
N ARG A 45 9.89 0.14 3.62
CA ARG A 45 11.25 0.56 3.97
C ARG A 45 12.27 -0.16 3.09
N GLY A 46 12.17 -1.47 2.95
CA GLY A 46 13.03 -2.23 2.03
C GLY A 46 12.88 -1.79 0.57
N HIS A 47 11.67 -1.41 0.16
CA HIS A 47 11.43 -0.84 -1.17
C HIS A 47 12.04 0.56 -1.33
N LEU A 48 11.95 1.43 -0.32
CA LEU A 48 12.57 2.77 -0.29
C LEU A 48 14.09 2.70 -0.33
N GLU A 49 14.71 1.74 0.36
CA GLU A 49 16.15 1.49 0.25
C GLU A 49 16.55 0.98 -1.14
N SER A 50 15.63 0.30 -1.84
CA SER A 50 15.81 -0.08 -3.25
C SER A 50 15.50 1.06 -4.24
N ILE A 51 14.90 2.17 -3.80
CA ILE A 51 14.77 3.38 -4.63
C ILE A 51 16.14 4.03 -4.67
N LYS A 52 16.95 3.53 -5.60
CA LYS A 52 18.15 4.20 -6.07
C LYS A 52 17.69 5.53 -6.68
N PHE A 53 18.14 6.66 -6.11
CA PHE A 53 18.10 7.93 -6.82
C PHE A 53 18.88 7.70 -8.12
N VAL A 54 18.15 7.62 -9.23
CA VAL A 54 18.73 7.85 -10.54
C VAL A 54 18.86 9.37 -10.57
N ASP A 55 20.01 9.89 -10.16
CA ASP A 55 20.44 11.19 -10.66
C ASP A 55 20.40 11.03 -12.17
N ASP A 56 19.36 11.64 -12.76
CA ASP A 56 19.28 11.88 -14.18
C ASP A 56 20.47 12.81 -14.47
N ASP A 57 21.60 12.20 -14.82
CA ASP A 57 22.71 12.89 -15.46
C ASP A 57 22.12 13.54 -16.72
N CYS A 58 21.82 14.82 -16.52
CA CYS A 58 21.28 15.79 -17.43
C CYS A 58 21.84 15.65 -18.86
N VAL A 59 20.93 15.46 -19.83
CA VAL A 59 20.90 16.06 -21.18
C VAL A 59 22.24 16.31 -21.88
N GLU A 60 22.57 15.48 -22.89
CA GLU A 60 23.36 15.82 -24.11
C GLU A 60 23.39 14.56 -25.01
N LYS A 61 23.19 14.52 -26.33
CA LYS A 61 22.96 15.43 -27.46
C LYS A 61 22.13 14.61 -28.47
N GLY A 62 21.18 15.21 -29.19
CA GLY A 62 21.49 15.66 -30.55
C GLY A 62 21.33 14.56 -31.58
N LYS A 63 20.24 14.66 -32.34
CA LYS A 63 19.94 14.05 -33.66
C LYS A 63 21.14 13.43 -34.40
N GLU A 64 20.93 12.24 -34.96
CA GLU A 64 21.16 12.05 -36.39
C GLU A 64 20.30 10.88 -36.90
N LYS A 65 19.44 11.17 -37.86
CA LYS A 65 18.88 10.17 -38.78
C LYS A 65 19.92 9.96 -39.86
N ASN A 66 20.33 8.71 -40.11
CA ASN A 66 20.72 8.28 -41.45
C ASN A 66 20.33 6.82 -41.65
#